data_AF-A0A5E4I2P5-F1
#
_entry.id   AF-A0A5E4I2P5-F1
#
_cell.length_a   1.000
_cell.length_b   1.000
_cell.length_c   1.000
_cell.angle_alpha   90.00
_cell.angle_beta   90.00
_cell.angle_gamma   90.00
#
_symmetry.space_group_name_H-M   'P 1'
#
loop_
_entity.id
_entity.type
_entity.pdbx_description
1 polymer ?
#
loop_
_entity_poly.entity_id
_entity_poly.type
_entity_poly.pdbx_seq_one_letter_code
_entity_poly.pdbx_strand_id
1 'polypeptide(L)' 'MGKKIGTEKIKREDGYLYYIGKDGYVWAAPMKHNKSGRKKKVGGEKVSKESGFMYYLGKDGYVYSAKLKNA' A
#
# COMPACT_ATOMS: atom_id res chain seq x y z
N MET A 1 -10.73 -4.96 12.78
CA MET A 1 -10.77 -4.66 11.34
C MET A 1 -10.00 -3.36 11.10
N GLY A 2 -9.30 -3.20 9.98
CA GLY A 2 -8.66 -1.92 9.67
C GLY A 2 -9.69 -0.84 9.31
N LYS A 3 -9.32 0.44 9.48
CA LYS A 3 -10.11 1.59 9.04
C LYS A 3 -9.68 2.00 7.64
N LYS A 4 -10.64 2.13 6.70
CA LYS A 4 -10.37 2.72 5.38
C LYS A 4 -10.00 4.18 5.57
N ILE A 5 -8.86 4.59 5.02
CA ILE A 5 -8.39 5.98 5.07
C ILE A 5 -8.21 6.59 3.68
N GLY A 6 -7.96 5.75 2.67
CA GLY A 6 -7.77 6.20 1.29
C GLY A 6 -9.10 6.35 0.55
N THR A 7 -9.14 7.28 -0.39
CA THR A 7 -10.27 7.50 -1.30
C THR A 7 -9.96 7.01 -2.72
N GLU A 8 -8.67 6.92 -3.08
CA GLU A 8 -8.22 6.40 -4.37
C GLU A 8 -8.31 4.87 -4.43
N LYS A 9 -8.85 4.34 -5.53
CA LYS A 9 -8.91 2.90 -5.79
C LYS A 9 -7.77 2.47 -6.70
N ILE A 10 -6.83 1.70 -6.15
CA ILE A 10 -5.67 1.19 -6.87
C ILE A 10 -5.99 -0.15 -7.51
N LYS A 11 -5.74 -0.27 -8.82
CA LYS A 11 -5.81 -1.56 -9.53
C LYS A 11 -4.51 -2.33 -9.32
N ARG A 12 -4.64 -3.60 -8.94
CA ARG A 12 -3.50 -4.51 -8.82
C ARG A 12 -3.22 -5.18 -10.16
N GLU A 13 -1.94 -5.26 -10.49
CA GLU A 13 -1.39 -6.01 -11.61
C GLU A 13 -0.76 -7.30 -11.07
N ASP A 14 -0.88 -8.38 -11.84
CA ASP A 14 -0.23 -9.63 -11.51
C ASP A 14 1.30 -9.48 -11.46
N GLY A 15 1.94 -10.22 -10.58
CA GLY A 15 3.39 -10.18 -10.39
C GLY A 15 3.94 -8.92 -9.71
N TYR A 16 3.10 -8.15 -9.01
CA TYR A 16 3.52 -7.01 -8.18
C TYR A 16 3.08 -7.13 -6.72
N LEU A 17 3.97 -6.73 -5.81
CA LEU A 17 3.67 -6.50 -4.40
C LEU A 17 3.36 -5.02 -4.17
N TYR A 18 2.26 -4.76 -3.45
CA TYR A 18 1.79 -3.41 -3.15
C TYR A 18 1.98 -3.05 -1.68
N TYR A 19 2.54 -1.88 -1.40
CA TYR A 19 2.84 -1.43 -0.04
C TYR A 19 2.78 0.10 0.07
N ILE A 20 2.69 0.59 1.31
CA ILE A 20 2.78 2.02 1.62
C ILE A 20 4.23 2.37 1.92
N GLY A 21 4.81 3.22 1.08
CA GLY A 21 6.19 3.68 1.20
C GLY A 21 6.42 4.51 2.47
N LYS A 22 7.70 4.75 2.78
CA LYS A 22 8.09 5.67 3.88
C LYS A 22 7.67 7.11 3.60
N ASP A 23 7.56 7.47 2.33
CA ASP A 23 7.07 8.74 1.80
C ASP A 23 5.54 8.92 1.88
N GLY A 24 4.81 7.87 2.29
CA GLY A 24 3.36 7.88 2.44
C GLY A 24 2.58 7.52 1.17
N TYR A 25 3.23 7.22 0.05
CA TYR A 25 2.54 6.86 -1.19
C TYR A 25 2.39 5.35 -1.36
N VAL A 26 1.44 4.93 -2.20
CA VAL A 26 1.30 3.53 -2.62
C VAL A 26 2.35 3.22 -3.70
N TRP A 27 3.12 2.16 -3.47
CA TRP A 27 4.13 1.66 -4.39
C TRP A 27 3.82 0.23 -4.81
N ALA A 28 4.19 -0.10 -6.05
CA ALA A 28 4.24 -1.45 -6.57
C ALA A 28 5.71 -1.84 -6.81
N ALA A 29 6.11 -3.03 -6.36
CA ALA A 29 7.41 -3.61 -6.65
C ALA A 29 7.25 -4.98 -7.32
N PRO A 30 8.06 -5.30 -8.34
CA PRO A 30 7.97 -6.58 -9.03
C PRO A 30 8.27 -7.74 -8.07
N MET A 31 7.49 -8.81 -8.17
CA MET A 31 7.76 -10.07 -7.46
C MET A 31 8.88 -10.86 -8.14
N LYS A 32 9.43 -11.87 -7.46
CA LYS A 32 10.58 -12.68 -7.95
C LYS A 32 10.40 -13.24 -9.36
N HIS A 33 9.18 -13.58 -9.76
CA HIS A 33 8.85 -14.13 -11.09
C HIS A 33 8.65 -13.06 -12.17
N ASN A 34 8.42 -11.81 -11.80
CA ASN A 34 8.30 -10.69 -12.72
C ASN A 34 9.68 -10.06 -12.95
N LYS A 35 10.40 -10.53 -13.99
CA LYS A 35 11.79 -10.13 -14.25
C LYS A 35 11.94 -8.77 -14.96
N SER A 36 10.95 -8.35 -15.73
CA SER A 36 10.97 -7.10 -16.51
C SER A 36 10.34 -5.93 -15.77
N GLY A 37 9.50 -6.19 -14.76
CA GLY A 37 8.83 -5.18 -13.97
C GLY A 37 9.81 -4.27 -13.21
N ARG A 38 9.37 -3.04 -12.94
CA ARG A 38 10.13 -2.05 -12.17
C ARG A 38 9.29 -1.50 -11.04
N LYS A 39 9.96 -1.05 -9.98
CA LYS A 39 9.29 -0.35 -8.89
C LYS A 39 8.65 0.95 -9.41
N LYS A 40 7.36 1.15 -9.14
CA LYS A 40 6.60 2.34 -9.56
C LYS A 40 5.67 2.82 -8.47
N LYS A 41 5.49 4.15 -8.37
CA LYS A 41 4.43 4.76 -7.57
C LYS A 41 3.12 4.57 -8.34
N VAL A 42 2.07 4.11 -7.67
CA VAL A 42 0.79 3.71 -8.31
C VAL A 42 -0.43 4.47 -7.80
N GLY A 43 -0.27 5.29 -6.76
CA GLY A 43 -1.33 6.16 -6.24
C GLY A 43 -0.86 7.60 -6.11
N GLY A 44 -1.76 8.54 -6.32
CA GLY A 44 -1.55 9.97 -6.11
C GLY A 44 -1.74 10.40 -4.65
N GLU A 45 -2.54 9.67 -3.88
CA GLU A 45 -2.88 10.00 -2.50
C GLU A 45 -1.69 9.77 -1.54
N LYS A 46 -1.38 10.78 -0.72
CA LYS A 46 -0.35 10.70 0.32
C LYS A 46 -0.97 10.38 1.67
N VAL A 47 -0.48 9.33 2.31
CA VAL A 47 -0.91 8.89 3.64
C VAL A 47 0.05 9.41 4.71
N SER A 48 -0.49 10.09 5.71
CA SER A 48 0.23 10.44 6.93
C SER A 48 0.32 9.20 7.83
N LYS A 49 1.55 8.75 8.09
CA LYS A 49 1.83 7.58 8.91
C LYS A 49 1.99 8.00 10.36
N GLU A 50 1.22 7.38 11.24
CA GLU A 50 1.26 7.57 12.68
C GLU A 50 1.98 6.39 13.34
N SER A 51 2.70 6.68 14.42
CA SER A 51 3.34 5.63 15.23
C SER A 51 2.28 4.69 15.83
N GLY A 52 2.59 3.41 15.91
CA GLY A 52 1.68 2.39 16.41
C GLY A 52 0.58 1.94 15.44
N PHE A 53 0.63 2.38 14.18
CA PHE A 53 -0.28 1.92 13.13
C PHE A 53 0.46 1.25 11.96
N MET A 54 -0.19 0.23 11.41
CA MET A 54 0.18 -0.38 10.12
C MET A 54 -0.72 0.19 9.02
N TYR A 55 -0.12 0.46 7.86
CA TYR A 55 -0.81 0.96 6.68
C TYR A 55 -0.61 -0.02 5.53
N TYR A 56 -1.69 -0.38 4.84
CA TYR A 56 -1.66 -1.39 3.79
C TYR A 56 -2.75 -1.15 2.74
N LEU A 57 -2.54 -1.72 1.55
CA LEU A 57 -3.53 -1.73 0.47
C LEU A 57 -4.46 -2.93 0.64
N GLY A 58 -5.75 -2.67 0.89
CA GLY A 58 -6.80 -3.67 1.03
C GLY A 58 -7.06 -4.47 -0.25
N LYS A 59 -7.75 -5.62 -0.14
CA LYS A 59 -8.10 -6.46 -1.30
C LYS A 59 -9.04 -5.76 -2.29
N ASP A 60 -9.84 -4.83 -1.80
CA ASP A 60 -10.75 -3.95 -2.54
C ASP A 60 -10.05 -2.80 -3.27
N GLY A 61 -8.75 -2.62 -3.06
CA GLY A 61 -7.92 -1.61 -3.73
C GLY A 61 -7.84 -0.26 -3.00
N TYR A 62 -8.34 -0.14 -1.78
CA TYR A 62 -8.22 1.10 -0.98
C TYR A 62 -7.14 0.98 0.10
N VAL A 63 -6.64 2.11 0.58
CA VAL A 63 -5.68 2.13 1.70
C VAL A 63 -6.41 2.06 3.04
N TYR A 64 -5.90 1.20 3.93
CA TYR A 64 -6.38 1.00 5.28
C TYR A 64 -5.29 1.25 6.32
N SER A 65 -5.70 1.65 7.51
CA SER A 65 -4.85 1.66 8.71
C SER A 65 -5.37 0.65 9.75
N ALA A 66 -4.46 0.07 10.53
CA ALA A 66 -4.80 -0.80 11.66
C ALA A 66 -3.85 -0.55 12.82
N LYS A 67 -4.38 -0.48 14.04
CA LYS A 67 -3.56 -0.33 15.26
C LYS A 67 -2.76 -1.61 15.48
N LEU A 68 -1.45 -1.46 15.71
CA LEU A 68 -0.58 -2.57 16.07
C LEU A 68 -0.88 -2.97 17.53
N LYS A 69 -0.99 -4.27 17.79
CA LYS A 69 -1.36 -4.79 19.12
C LYS A 69 -0.29 -4.57 20.20
N ASN A 70 0.98 -4.39 19.81
CA ASN A 70 2.14 -4.26 20.70
C ASN A 70 3.02 -3.04 20.34
N ALA A 71 2.39 -1.91 20.00
CA ALA A 71 3.11 -0.68 19.68
C ALA A 71 3.76 -0.05 20.91
#